data_AF-A0A925WFT6-F1
#
_entry.id   AF-A0A925WFT6-F1
#
_cell.length_a   1.000
_cell.length_b   1.000
_cell.length_c   1.000
_cell.angle_alpha   90.00
_cell.angle_beta   90.00
_cell.angle_gamma   90.00
#
_symmetry.space_group_name_H-M   'P 1'
#
loop_
_entity.id
_entity.type
_entity.pdbx_description
1 polymer ?
#
loop_
_entity_poly.entity_id
_entity_poly.type
_entity_poly.pdbx_seq_one_letter_code
_entity_poly.pdbx_strand_id
1 'polypeptide(L)'
;MISNEAKIWLRKKRRQGILSSATYGAATFLGGFILLGLTFWIVFMVAKLILLSNFPLSHFVTAGSLLLAFLVTGLIFADSLYASRDDMSFLPGWLLREYIDIGPRLVLEGYPHLLRVGRWARLDLETCGPVLLYLATRTTPTSKSDILRIFPEADWVQLAGELRLFTGVIFFSRDENRVSLTTPLRLEVRQLGQETGRFHFLEPEPEPEPVPLNEPHKLSPAEILGVAPAATLVEIKLAYRKRIKECHPDRFATMDEQSRALAEEWTKSLNAAYESLAAQARTQQS
;
A
#
# COMPACT_ATOMS: atom_id res chain seq x y z
N MET A 1 -22.89 -7.53 -11.06
CA MET A 1 -21.98 -8.60 -11.53
C MET A 1 -20.69 -8.03 -12.10
N ILE A 2 -19.52 -8.52 -11.66
CA ILE A 2 -18.19 -8.13 -12.20
C ILE A 2 -18.11 -8.46 -13.67
N SER A 3 -17.67 -7.50 -14.49
CA SER A 3 -17.44 -7.75 -15.92
C SER A 3 -16.37 -8.83 -16.09
N ASN A 4 -16.45 -9.51 -17.23
CA ASN A 4 -15.45 -10.50 -17.60
C ASN A 4 -14.04 -9.90 -17.63
N GLU A 5 -13.88 -8.62 -17.99
CA GLU A 5 -12.59 -7.93 -18.04
C GLU A 5 -11.96 -7.74 -16.66
N ALA A 6 -12.70 -7.24 -15.67
CA ALA A 6 -12.19 -7.11 -14.31
C ALA A 6 -11.86 -8.48 -13.69
N LYS A 7 -12.64 -9.53 -14.01
CA LYS A 7 -12.31 -10.91 -13.63
C LYS A 7 -11.03 -11.41 -14.31
N ILE A 8 -10.82 -11.10 -15.58
CA ILE A 8 -9.60 -11.46 -16.33
C ILE A 8 -8.38 -10.74 -15.74
N TRP A 9 -8.49 -9.44 -15.47
CA TRP A 9 -7.42 -8.67 -14.84
C TRP A 9 -7.07 -9.21 -13.46
N LEU A 10 -8.06 -9.47 -12.59
CA LEU A 10 -7.81 -10.06 -11.28
C LEU A 10 -7.17 -11.45 -11.38
N ARG A 11 -7.59 -12.29 -12.33
CA ARG A 11 -6.96 -13.60 -12.58
C ARG A 11 -5.51 -13.45 -13.04
N LYS A 12 -5.22 -12.47 -13.90
CA LYS A 12 -3.85 -12.15 -14.35
C LYS A 12 -3.00 -11.68 -13.17
N LYS A 13 -3.51 -10.75 -12.34
CA LYS A 13 -2.83 -10.26 -11.14
C LYS A 13 -2.59 -11.38 -10.13
N ARG A 14 -3.57 -12.26 -9.91
CA ARG A 14 -3.45 -13.47 -9.08
C ARG A 14 -2.35 -14.39 -9.60
N ARG A 15 -2.31 -14.69 -10.90
CA ARG A 15 -1.25 -15.52 -11.50
C ARG A 15 0.14 -14.90 -11.34
N GLN A 16 0.28 -13.59 -11.57
CA GLN A 16 1.55 -12.89 -11.38
C GLN A 16 1.99 -12.85 -9.90
N GLY A 17 1.04 -12.64 -8.98
CA GLY A 17 1.30 -12.68 -7.54
C GLY A 17 1.72 -14.07 -7.05
N ILE A 18 1.09 -15.13 -7.57
CA ILE A 18 1.50 -16.52 -7.33
C ILE A 18 2.89 -16.77 -7.90
N LEU A 19 3.13 -16.43 -9.16
CA LEU A 19 4.40 -16.71 -9.83
C LEU A 19 5.56 -16.03 -9.10
N SER A 20 5.44 -14.71 -8.84
CA SER A 20 6.47 -13.96 -8.11
C SER A 20 6.70 -14.50 -6.71
N SER A 21 5.63 -14.72 -5.93
CA SER A 21 5.77 -15.25 -4.56
C SER A 21 6.36 -16.67 -4.56
N ALA A 22 6.01 -17.50 -5.55
CA ALA A 22 6.55 -18.84 -5.71
C ALA A 22 8.01 -18.83 -6.15
N THR A 23 8.41 -17.94 -7.06
CA THR A 23 9.81 -17.82 -7.48
C THR A 23 10.70 -17.34 -6.35
N TYR A 24 10.29 -16.30 -5.62
CA TYR A 24 11.04 -15.80 -4.46
C TYR A 24 11.08 -16.83 -3.34
N GLY A 25 9.93 -17.45 -3.01
CA GLY A 25 9.84 -18.51 -2.01
C GLY A 25 10.71 -19.71 -2.38
N ALA A 26 10.63 -20.21 -3.62
CA ALA A 26 11.43 -21.34 -4.07
C ALA A 26 12.94 -21.02 -4.09
N ALA A 27 13.33 -19.82 -4.55
CA ALA A 27 14.73 -19.42 -4.61
C ALA A 27 15.35 -19.32 -3.20
N THR A 28 14.64 -18.68 -2.25
CA THR A 28 15.09 -18.55 -0.86
C THR A 28 15.11 -19.90 -0.14
N PHE A 29 14.11 -20.75 -0.34
CA PHE A 29 14.08 -22.09 0.26
C PHE A 29 15.17 -23.00 -0.29
N LEU A 30 15.35 -23.04 -1.62
CA LEU A 30 16.38 -23.85 -2.27
C LEU A 30 17.77 -23.36 -1.88
N GLY A 31 18.02 -22.04 -1.93
CA GLY A 31 19.27 -21.44 -1.51
C GLY A 31 19.58 -21.70 -0.02
N GLY A 32 18.57 -21.55 0.84
CA GLY A 32 18.67 -21.84 2.27
C GLY A 32 19.02 -23.30 2.55
N PHE A 33 18.38 -24.27 1.88
CA PHE A 33 18.71 -25.69 2.02
C PHE A 33 20.09 -26.05 1.47
N ILE A 34 20.51 -25.45 0.35
CA ILE A 34 21.85 -25.67 -0.21
C ILE A 34 22.91 -25.21 0.80
N LEU A 35 22.74 -24.03 1.37
CA LEU A 35 23.68 -23.49 2.36
C LEU A 35 23.63 -24.28 3.67
N LEU A 36 22.44 -24.67 4.15
CA LEU A 36 22.30 -25.53 5.32
C LEU A 36 22.97 -26.90 5.11
N GLY A 37 22.82 -27.49 3.93
CA GLY A 37 23.47 -28.73 3.53
C GLY A 37 24.99 -28.60 3.46
N LEU A 38 25.49 -27.46 2.95
CA LEU A 38 26.92 -27.15 2.96
C LEU A 38 27.45 -27.03 4.39
N THR A 39 26.75 -26.32 5.28
CA THR A 39 27.10 -26.20 6.70
C THR A 39 27.13 -27.58 7.36
N PHE A 40 26.10 -28.40 7.15
CA PHE A 40 26.05 -29.78 7.63
C PHE A 40 27.25 -30.60 7.14
N TRP A 41 27.60 -30.50 5.85
CA TRP A 41 28.72 -31.23 5.27
C TRP A 41 30.07 -30.79 5.85
N ILE A 42 30.28 -29.49 6.05
CA ILE A 42 31.50 -28.95 6.69
C ILE A 42 31.61 -29.48 8.12
N VAL A 43 30.54 -29.38 8.92
CA VAL A 43 30.52 -29.88 10.29
C VAL A 43 30.79 -31.39 10.32
N PHE A 44 30.18 -32.15 9.42
CA PHE A 44 30.43 -33.59 9.28
C PHE A 44 31.91 -33.89 8.98
N MET A 45 32.53 -33.16 8.06
CA MET A 45 33.94 -33.36 7.71
C MET A 45 34.88 -33.02 8.88
N VAL A 46 34.63 -31.91 9.59
CA VAL A 46 35.41 -31.52 10.77
C VAL A 46 35.25 -32.55 11.89
N ALA A 47 34.01 -32.97 12.18
CA ALA A 47 33.72 -34.00 13.18
C ALA A 47 34.41 -35.33 12.84
N LYS A 48 34.34 -35.74 11.57
CA LYS A 48 34.97 -36.97 11.09
C LYS A 48 36.48 -36.91 11.19
N LEU A 49 37.10 -35.78 10.83
CA LEU A 49 38.54 -35.56 10.95
C LEU A 49 39.00 -35.70 12.41
N ILE A 50 38.30 -35.04 13.34
CA ILE A 50 38.62 -35.10 14.77
C ILE A 50 38.46 -36.52 15.30
N LEU A 51 37.35 -37.20 14.98
CA LEU A 51 37.11 -38.57 15.44
C LEU A 51 38.10 -39.59 14.85
N LEU A 52 38.46 -39.46 13.56
CA LEU A 52 39.48 -40.30 12.93
C LEU A 52 40.86 -40.08 13.56
N SER A 53 41.19 -38.83 13.90
CA SER A 53 42.48 -38.51 14.54
C SER A 53 42.60 -39.12 15.95
N ASN A 54 41.50 -39.28 16.68
CA ASN A 54 41.50 -39.81 18.05
C ASN A 54 41.22 -41.32 18.10
N PHE A 55 40.43 -41.85 17.15
CA PHE A 55 39.95 -43.23 17.12
C PHE A 55 40.02 -43.83 15.70
N PRO A 56 41.21 -43.98 15.11
CA PRO A 56 41.38 -44.33 13.70
C PRO A 56 40.84 -45.73 13.31
N LEU A 57 40.75 -46.65 14.27
CA LEU A 57 40.31 -48.04 14.06
C LEU A 57 38.82 -48.26 14.40
N SER A 58 38.11 -47.23 14.85
CA SER A 58 36.72 -47.38 15.29
C SER A 58 35.75 -47.34 14.11
N HIS A 59 34.89 -48.36 14.00
CA HIS A 59 33.81 -48.38 13.02
C HIS A 59 32.70 -47.34 13.31
N PHE A 60 32.68 -46.75 14.51
CA PHE A 60 31.67 -45.78 14.92
C PHE A 60 31.95 -44.35 14.43
N VAL A 61 33.12 -44.08 13.86
CA VAL A 61 33.54 -42.71 13.50
C VAL A 61 32.55 -42.04 12.55
N THR A 62 32.11 -42.73 11.50
CA THR A 62 31.16 -42.17 10.52
C THR A 62 29.78 -41.93 11.11
N ALA A 63 29.29 -42.86 11.94
CA ALA A 63 27.99 -42.71 12.60
C ALA A 63 28.01 -41.58 13.64
N GLY A 64 29.10 -41.48 14.41
CA GLY A 64 29.31 -40.41 15.38
C GLY A 64 29.44 -39.04 14.72
N SER A 65 30.14 -38.93 13.59
CA SER A 65 30.26 -37.66 12.86
C SER A 65 28.95 -37.22 12.21
N LEU A 66 28.12 -38.17 11.72
CA LEU A 66 26.77 -37.87 11.25
C LEU A 66 25.88 -37.35 12.40
N LEU A 67 25.87 -38.03 13.54
CA LEU A 67 25.09 -37.63 14.71
C LEU A 67 25.50 -36.23 15.19
N LEU A 68 26.81 -35.98 15.28
CA LEU A 68 27.33 -34.68 15.68
C LEU A 68 26.94 -33.58 14.67
N ALA A 69 27.01 -33.86 13.38
CA ALA A 69 26.59 -32.92 12.34
C ALA A 69 25.09 -32.60 12.42
N PHE A 70 24.23 -33.59 12.64
CA PHE A 70 22.79 -33.35 12.85
C PHE A 70 22.53 -32.51 14.09
N LEU A 71 23.22 -32.80 15.19
CA LEU A 71 23.04 -32.09 16.46
C LEU A 71 23.48 -30.62 16.32
N VAL A 72 24.69 -30.37 15.80
CA VAL A 72 25.24 -29.03 15.65
C VAL A 72 24.44 -28.21 14.64
N THR A 73 24.12 -28.77 13.47
CA THR A 73 23.28 -28.06 12.48
C THR A 73 21.87 -27.81 13.01
N GLY A 74 21.32 -28.73 13.81
CA GLY A 74 20.05 -28.54 14.51
C GLY A 74 20.09 -27.42 15.55
N LEU A 75 21.19 -27.31 16.31
CA LEU A 75 21.39 -26.19 17.25
C LEU A 75 21.53 -24.86 16.54
N ILE A 76 22.27 -24.80 15.42
CA ILE A 76 22.37 -23.60 14.58
C ILE A 76 20.99 -23.18 14.06
N PHE A 77 20.21 -24.14 13.57
CA PHE A 77 18.85 -23.87 13.10
C PHE A 77 17.96 -23.37 14.24
N ALA A 78 18.05 -23.96 15.43
CA ALA A 78 17.31 -23.51 16.60
C ALA A 78 17.74 -22.10 17.06
N ASP A 79 19.04 -21.81 17.08
CA ASP A 79 19.56 -20.48 17.42
C ASP A 79 19.04 -19.42 16.45
N SER A 80 18.98 -19.73 15.15
CA SER A 80 18.43 -18.82 14.14
C SER A 80 16.96 -18.45 14.33
N LEU A 81 16.19 -19.25 15.10
CA LEU A 81 14.80 -18.96 15.44
C LEU A 81 14.67 -17.96 16.60
N TYR A 82 15.65 -17.91 17.50
CA TYR A 82 15.56 -17.16 18.76
C TYR A 82 16.54 -15.98 18.85
N ALA A 83 17.60 -15.97 18.05
CA ALA A 83 18.66 -14.97 18.12
C ALA A 83 18.20 -13.58 17.67
N SER A 84 18.39 -12.58 18.54
CA SER A 84 18.25 -11.17 18.17
C SER A 84 19.45 -10.69 17.36
N ARG A 85 19.17 -9.88 16.33
CA ARG A 85 20.11 -9.45 15.28
C ARG A 85 21.24 -8.52 15.76
N ASP A 86 21.12 -7.97 16.96
CA ASP A 86 21.88 -6.78 17.39
C ASP A 86 23.04 -7.04 18.36
N ASP A 87 23.37 -8.31 18.66
CA ASP A 87 24.51 -8.64 19.51
C ASP A 87 25.85 -8.43 18.78
N MET A 88 26.39 -7.21 18.85
CA MET A 88 27.66 -6.81 18.23
C MET A 88 28.89 -6.95 19.15
N SER A 89 28.82 -7.75 20.22
CA SER A 89 29.85 -7.78 21.26
C SER A 89 31.22 -8.32 20.81
N PHE A 90 31.29 -9.12 19.74
CA PHE A 90 32.55 -9.62 19.17
C PHE A 90 32.48 -9.78 17.64
N LEU A 91 33.15 -8.89 16.89
CA LEU A 91 33.01 -8.74 15.45
C LEU A 91 33.36 -9.99 14.61
N PRO A 92 34.46 -10.75 14.88
CA PRO A 92 34.77 -11.97 14.14
C PRO A 92 33.76 -13.11 14.39
N GLY A 93 33.32 -13.28 15.64
CA GLY A 93 32.33 -14.30 15.99
C GLY A 93 30.94 -13.95 15.46
N TRP A 94 30.58 -12.67 15.47
CA TRP A 94 29.37 -12.16 14.85
C TRP A 94 29.35 -12.42 13.33
N LEU A 95 30.44 -12.14 12.62
CA LEU A 95 30.55 -12.43 11.18
C LEU A 95 30.44 -13.93 10.86
N LEU A 96 31.08 -14.77 11.67
CA LEU A 96 31.01 -16.22 11.50
C LEU A 96 29.58 -16.73 11.75
N ARG A 97 28.92 -16.24 12.81
CA ARG A 97 27.52 -16.55 13.11
C ARG A 97 26.61 -16.10 11.97
N GLU A 98 26.81 -14.89 11.45
CA GLU A 98 26.01 -14.38 10.33
C GLU A 98 26.15 -15.29 9.11
N TYR A 99 27.37 -15.72 8.76
CA TYR A 99 27.58 -16.63 7.62
C TYR A 99 26.91 -18.00 7.81
N ILE A 100 27.02 -18.57 9.01
CA ILE A 100 26.45 -19.87 9.35
C ILE A 100 24.91 -19.83 9.37
N ASP A 101 24.35 -18.72 9.87
CA ASP A 101 22.91 -18.57 10.03
C ASP A 101 22.18 -18.18 8.73
N ILE A 102 22.88 -17.73 7.68
CA ILE A 102 22.25 -17.38 6.39
C ILE A 102 21.38 -18.52 5.86
N GLY A 103 21.85 -19.77 5.94
CA GLY A 103 21.11 -20.94 5.44
C GLY A 103 19.75 -21.09 6.12
N PRO A 104 19.69 -21.36 7.43
CA PRO A 104 18.45 -21.40 8.21
C PRO A 104 17.56 -20.17 8.01
N ARG A 105 18.14 -18.97 8.04
CA ARG A 105 17.38 -17.72 7.92
C ARG A 105 16.70 -17.57 6.55
N LEU A 106 17.38 -17.95 5.47
CA LEU A 106 16.78 -17.96 4.14
C LEU A 106 15.61 -18.95 4.02
N VAL A 107 15.72 -20.12 4.67
CA VAL A 107 14.60 -21.08 4.75
C VAL A 107 13.41 -20.45 5.48
N LEU A 108 13.66 -19.78 6.61
CA LEU A 108 12.62 -19.13 7.41
C LEU A 108 12.00 -17.92 6.67
N GLU A 109 12.80 -17.16 5.93
CA GLU A 109 12.33 -16.03 5.13
C GLU A 109 11.48 -16.50 3.93
N GLY A 110 11.82 -17.63 3.31
CA GLY A 110 11.05 -18.21 2.21
C GLY A 110 9.65 -18.71 2.62
N TYR A 111 9.47 -19.12 3.88
CA TYR A 111 8.21 -19.71 4.36
C TYR A 111 6.99 -18.76 4.26
N PRO A 112 7.05 -17.49 4.72
CA PRO A 112 5.98 -16.51 4.49
C PRO A 112 5.60 -16.31 3.02
N HIS A 113 6.57 -16.41 2.10
CA HIS A 113 6.31 -16.27 0.66
C HIS A 113 5.55 -17.49 0.10
N LEU A 114 5.87 -18.70 0.57
CA LEU A 114 5.11 -19.91 0.23
C LEU A 114 3.68 -19.85 0.79
N LEU A 115 3.50 -19.40 2.03
CA LEU A 115 2.16 -19.17 2.59
C LEU A 115 1.39 -18.10 1.81
N ARG A 116 2.09 -17.07 1.28
CA ARG A 116 1.49 -16.05 0.41
C ARG A 116 0.95 -16.65 -0.90
N VAL A 117 1.58 -17.67 -1.47
CA VAL A 117 1.04 -18.42 -2.63
C VAL A 117 -0.31 -19.04 -2.30
N GLY A 118 -0.42 -19.72 -1.15
CA GLY A 118 -1.67 -20.32 -0.70
C GLY A 118 -2.78 -19.31 -0.40
N ARG A 119 -2.42 -18.08 -0.01
CA ARG A 119 -3.38 -16.97 0.14
C ARG A 119 -3.86 -16.44 -1.21
N TRP A 120 -2.96 -16.24 -2.17
CA TRP A 120 -3.35 -15.86 -3.54
C TRP A 120 -4.24 -16.91 -4.21
N ALA A 121 -4.01 -18.20 -3.95
CA ALA A 121 -4.82 -19.28 -4.51
C ALA A 121 -6.27 -19.27 -3.99
N ARG A 122 -6.47 -18.83 -2.73
CA ARG A 122 -7.78 -18.75 -2.05
C ARG A 122 -8.50 -17.41 -2.23
N LEU A 123 -7.89 -16.45 -2.94
CA LEU A 123 -8.43 -15.12 -3.16
C LEU A 123 -9.85 -15.20 -3.77
N ASP A 124 -10.83 -14.62 -3.07
CA ASP A 124 -12.18 -14.49 -3.60
C ASP A 124 -12.28 -13.32 -4.58
N LEU A 125 -12.35 -13.68 -5.86
CA LEU A 125 -12.44 -12.72 -6.96
C LEU A 125 -13.78 -11.98 -6.99
N GLU A 126 -14.86 -12.58 -6.46
CA GLU A 126 -16.21 -12.00 -6.51
C GLU A 126 -16.37 -10.90 -5.46
N THR A 127 -15.76 -11.03 -4.28
CA THR A 127 -15.82 -10.01 -3.22
C THR A 127 -14.72 -8.95 -3.37
N CYS A 128 -13.49 -9.32 -3.74
CA CYS A 128 -12.38 -8.37 -3.84
C CYS A 128 -12.55 -7.35 -4.99
N GLY A 129 -13.05 -7.78 -6.14
CA GLY A 129 -13.15 -6.92 -7.33
C GLY A 129 -14.02 -5.67 -7.14
N PRO A 130 -15.27 -5.81 -6.65
CA PRO A 130 -16.15 -4.67 -6.38
C PRO A 130 -15.58 -3.74 -5.30
N VAL A 131 -14.97 -4.28 -4.25
CA VAL A 131 -14.35 -3.48 -3.19
C VAL A 131 -13.17 -2.69 -3.73
N LEU A 132 -12.31 -3.27 -4.56
CA LEU A 132 -11.20 -2.55 -5.20
C LEU A 132 -11.70 -1.44 -6.12
N LEU A 133 -12.74 -1.70 -6.92
CA LEU A 133 -13.37 -0.69 -7.78
C LEU A 133 -13.94 0.47 -6.96
N TYR A 134 -14.59 0.17 -5.83
CA TYR A 134 -15.11 1.17 -4.91
C TYR A 134 -13.98 1.97 -4.24
N LEU A 135 -12.94 1.32 -3.76
CA LEU A 135 -11.77 2.00 -3.19
C LEU A 135 -11.03 2.85 -4.23
N ALA A 136 -11.13 2.50 -5.52
CA ALA A 136 -10.53 3.26 -6.59
C ALA A 136 -11.27 4.59 -6.86
N THR A 137 -12.58 4.67 -6.60
CA THR A 137 -13.30 5.96 -6.70
C THR A 137 -12.91 6.90 -5.58
N ARG A 138 -12.66 6.38 -4.38
CA ARG A 138 -12.31 7.17 -3.20
C ARG A 138 -10.88 7.71 -3.24
N THR A 139 -10.73 9.01 -3.01
CA THR A 139 -9.43 9.70 -2.88
C THR A 139 -8.95 9.72 -1.43
N THR A 140 -9.86 9.56 -0.48
CA THR A 140 -9.60 9.55 0.96
C THR A 140 -9.57 8.11 1.52
N PRO A 141 -8.85 7.87 2.65
CA PRO A 141 -8.88 6.58 3.33
C PRO A 141 -10.30 6.21 3.76
N THR A 142 -10.77 5.05 3.32
CA THR A 142 -12.13 4.56 3.55
C THR A 142 -12.16 3.69 4.81
N SER A 143 -13.17 3.86 5.67
CA SER A 143 -13.29 3.08 6.90
C SER A 143 -13.92 1.71 6.65
N LYS A 144 -13.63 0.74 7.54
CA LYS A 144 -14.24 -0.60 7.57
C LYS A 144 -15.76 -0.51 7.59
N SER A 145 -16.33 0.37 8.40
CA SER A 145 -17.79 0.55 8.51
C SER A 145 -18.41 1.00 7.19
N ASP A 146 -17.72 1.88 6.44
CA ASP A 146 -18.22 2.34 5.14
C ASP A 146 -18.19 1.21 4.10
N ILE A 147 -17.13 0.39 4.12
CA ILE A 147 -16.99 -0.77 3.23
C ILE A 147 -18.06 -1.81 3.54
N LEU A 148 -18.25 -2.16 4.82
CA LEU A 148 -19.27 -3.14 5.24
C LEU A 148 -20.71 -2.64 5.04
N ARG A 149 -20.93 -1.32 5.06
CA ARG A 149 -22.24 -0.74 4.74
C ARG A 149 -22.64 -0.97 3.28
N ILE A 150 -21.66 -0.93 2.37
CA ILE A 150 -21.88 -1.09 0.93
C ILE A 150 -21.78 -2.56 0.51
N PHE A 151 -20.94 -3.33 1.19
CA PHE A 151 -20.72 -4.75 0.95
C PHE A 151 -21.01 -5.55 2.23
N PRO A 152 -22.29 -5.72 2.63
CA PRO A 152 -22.66 -6.38 3.88
C PRO A 152 -22.36 -7.89 3.88
N GLU A 153 -22.24 -8.49 2.70
CA GLU A 153 -21.91 -9.92 2.53
C GLU A 153 -20.42 -10.21 2.74
N ALA A 154 -19.57 -9.18 2.81
CA ALA A 154 -18.12 -9.35 2.93
C ALA A 154 -17.69 -9.57 4.39
N ASP A 155 -16.97 -10.66 4.67
CA ASP A 155 -16.24 -10.79 5.93
C ASP A 155 -14.98 -9.92 5.90
N TRP A 156 -14.94 -8.89 6.77
CA TRP A 156 -13.80 -7.99 6.87
C TRP A 156 -12.49 -8.69 7.17
N VAL A 157 -12.48 -9.73 8.01
CA VAL A 157 -11.24 -10.41 8.42
C VAL A 157 -10.60 -11.08 7.20
N GLN A 158 -11.41 -11.79 6.44
CA GLN A 158 -11.00 -12.41 5.18
C GLN A 158 -10.62 -11.35 4.14
N LEU A 159 -11.49 -10.36 3.90
CA LEU A 159 -11.31 -9.31 2.91
C LEU A 159 -10.04 -8.48 3.18
N ALA A 160 -9.79 -8.09 4.43
CA ALA A 160 -8.59 -7.35 4.79
C ALA A 160 -7.32 -8.18 4.52
N GLY A 161 -7.34 -9.48 4.85
CA GLY A 161 -6.26 -10.41 4.54
C GLY A 161 -6.00 -10.54 3.04
N GLU A 162 -7.05 -10.57 2.23
CA GLU A 162 -6.99 -10.65 0.78
C GLU A 162 -6.50 -9.34 0.14
N LEU A 163 -7.03 -8.20 0.59
CA LEU A 163 -6.62 -6.88 0.11
C LEU A 163 -5.14 -6.58 0.42
N ARG A 164 -4.62 -7.06 1.56
CA ARG A 164 -3.18 -6.96 1.91
C ARG A 164 -2.26 -7.70 0.93
N LEU A 165 -2.78 -8.61 0.10
CA LEU A 165 -1.97 -9.27 -0.92
C LEU A 165 -1.64 -8.35 -2.09
N PHE A 166 -2.48 -7.35 -2.36
CA PHE A 166 -2.29 -6.44 -3.49
C PHE A 166 -1.23 -5.39 -3.18
N THR A 167 -0.16 -5.39 -3.98
CA THR A 167 0.86 -4.34 -3.96
C THR A 167 0.20 -2.99 -4.29
N GLY A 168 0.12 -2.11 -3.29
CA GLY A 168 -0.53 -0.80 -3.41
C GLY A 168 -1.78 -0.62 -2.57
N VAL A 169 -2.21 -1.61 -1.79
CA VAL A 169 -3.22 -1.40 -0.74
C VAL A 169 -2.51 -1.01 0.56
N ILE A 170 -2.89 0.13 1.14
CA ILE A 170 -2.34 0.64 2.39
C ILE A 170 -3.39 0.53 3.48
N PHE A 171 -3.02 -0.12 4.58
CA PHE A 171 -3.76 -0.13 5.84
C PHE A 171 -3.11 0.85 6.80
N PHE A 172 -3.91 1.72 7.42
CA PHE A 172 -3.38 2.71 8.37
C PHE A 172 -3.28 2.09 9.78
N SER A 173 -2.06 2.02 10.30
CA SER A 173 -1.68 1.27 11.51
C SER A 173 -2.29 1.73 12.83
N ARG A 174 -2.86 2.94 12.90
CA ARG A 174 -3.50 3.41 14.15
C ARG A 174 -4.78 2.63 14.49
N ASP A 175 -5.51 2.14 13.47
CA ASP A 175 -6.80 1.47 13.67
C ASP A 175 -6.96 0.17 12.88
N GLU A 176 -6.07 -0.17 11.92
CA GLU A 176 -6.20 -1.25 10.91
C GLU A 176 -7.55 -1.32 10.15
N ASN A 177 -8.44 -0.37 10.41
CA ASN A 177 -9.81 -0.30 9.93
C ASN A 177 -9.96 0.75 8.83
N ARG A 178 -8.86 1.35 8.35
CA ARG A 178 -8.89 2.30 7.23
C ARG A 178 -7.99 1.80 6.11
N VAL A 179 -8.54 1.82 4.90
CA VAL A 179 -7.88 1.31 3.69
C VAL A 179 -7.86 2.38 2.62
N SER A 180 -6.73 2.51 1.93
CA SER A 180 -6.59 3.33 0.73
C SER A 180 -5.76 2.60 -0.31
N LEU A 181 -6.03 2.89 -1.59
CA LEU A 181 -5.16 2.51 -2.68
C LEU A 181 -4.05 3.55 -2.87
N THR A 182 -2.87 3.10 -3.29
CA THR A 182 -1.82 3.98 -3.83
C THR A 182 -2.24 4.51 -5.18
N THR A 183 -1.69 5.66 -5.58
CA THR A 183 -1.94 6.28 -6.89
C THR A 183 -1.81 5.32 -8.08
N PRO A 184 -0.72 4.54 -8.26
CA PRO A 184 -0.58 3.64 -9.40
C PRO A 184 -1.68 2.56 -9.43
N LEU A 185 -1.97 1.93 -8.29
CA LEU A 185 -3.01 0.89 -8.22
C LEU A 185 -4.41 1.50 -8.43
N ARG A 186 -4.66 2.68 -7.88
CA ARG A 186 -5.92 3.42 -8.06
C ARG A 186 -6.17 3.71 -9.55
N LEU A 187 -5.16 4.19 -10.27
CA LEU A 187 -5.26 4.47 -11.70
C LEU A 187 -5.49 3.21 -12.53
N GLU A 188 -4.74 2.14 -12.24
CA GLU A 188 -4.92 0.82 -12.89
C GLU A 188 -6.36 0.31 -12.72
N VAL A 189 -6.91 0.39 -11.51
CA VAL A 189 -8.29 -0.05 -11.22
C VAL A 189 -9.34 0.89 -11.83
N ARG A 190 -9.07 2.21 -11.90
CA ARG A 190 -9.96 3.17 -12.57
C ARG A 190 -10.03 2.93 -14.07
N GLN A 191 -8.92 2.66 -14.74
CA GLN A 191 -8.92 2.33 -16.16
C GLN A 191 -9.80 1.11 -16.43
N LEU A 192 -9.66 0.05 -15.62
CA LEU A 192 -10.52 -1.14 -15.72
C LEU A 192 -12.00 -0.82 -15.51
N GLY A 193 -12.33 0.03 -14.53
CA GLY A 193 -13.73 0.38 -14.26
C GLY A 193 -14.37 1.23 -15.37
N GLN A 194 -13.58 2.01 -16.10
CA GLN A 194 -14.02 2.78 -17.27
C GLN A 194 -14.29 1.89 -18.48
N GLU A 195 -13.37 0.96 -18.80
CA GLU A 195 -13.53 -0.03 -19.89
C GLU A 195 -14.76 -0.92 -19.67
N THR A 196 -15.01 -1.25 -18.41
CA THR A 196 -16.09 -2.15 -17.98
C THR A 196 -17.47 -1.47 -17.84
N GLY A 197 -17.56 -0.13 -17.95
CA GLY A 197 -18.82 0.61 -17.78
C GLY A 197 -19.44 0.51 -16.38
N ARG A 198 -18.71 0.01 -15.36
CA ARG A 198 -19.24 -0.24 -14.01
C ARG A 198 -19.23 0.95 -13.07
N PHE A 199 -18.64 2.07 -13.46
CA PHE A 199 -18.82 3.31 -12.69
C PHE A 199 -20.25 3.85 -12.77
N HIS A 200 -21.14 3.27 -13.60
CA HIS A 200 -22.56 3.62 -13.58
C HIS A 200 -23.34 3.04 -12.39
N PHE A 201 -22.86 1.99 -11.70
CA PHE A 201 -23.57 1.37 -10.55
C PHE A 201 -23.14 1.92 -9.18
N LEU A 202 -22.06 2.68 -9.14
CA LEU A 202 -21.63 3.42 -7.97
C LEU A 202 -21.75 4.88 -8.37
N GLU A 203 -22.99 5.34 -8.49
CA GLU A 203 -23.28 6.76 -8.44
C GLU A 203 -22.42 7.33 -7.31
N PRO A 204 -21.52 8.29 -7.60
CA PRO A 204 -20.91 9.06 -6.54
C PRO A 204 -22.08 9.48 -5.64
N GLU A 205 -21.95 9.30 -4.33
CA GLU A 205 -22.75 10.12 -3.41
C GLU A 205 -22.78 11.51 -4.04
N PRO A 206 -23.98 12.01 -4.42
CA PRO A 206 -24.12 13.02 -5.45
C PRO A 206 -23.05 14.04 -5.21
N GLU A 207 -22.11 14.14 -6.15
CA GLU A 207 -21.14 15.21 -6.18
C GLU A 207 -22.00 16.45 -5.90
N PRO A 208 -21.80 17.14 -4.75
CA PRO A 208 -22.77 18.12 -4.25
C PRO A 208 -23.12 18.95 -5.46
N GLU A 209 -24.42 18.87 -5.88
CA GLU A 209 -24.86 19.26 -7.22
C GLU A 209 -24.00 20.45 -7.63
N PRO A 210 -23.27 20.40 -8.76
CA PRO A 210 -22.43 21.51 -9.15
C PRO A 210 -23.32 22.71 -9.02
N VAL A 211 -23.08 23.51 -7.96
CA VAL A 211 -23.92 24.66 -7.66
C VAL A 211 -23.90 25.36 -8.98
N PRO A 212 -25.06 25.47 -9.67
CA PRO A 212 -25.09 25.88 -11.07
C PRO A 212 -24.13 27.04 -11.13
N LEU A 213 -23.10 26.90 -11.98
CA LEU A 213 -22.05 27.89 -12.14
C LEU A 213 -22.79 29.13 -12.60
N ASN A 214 -23.28 29.87 -11.60
CA ASN A 214 -23.93 31.12 -11.76
C ASN A 214 -22.77 31.93 -12.28
N GLU A 215 -22.82 32.19 -13.59
CA GLU A 215 -22.02 33.20 -14.26
C GLU A 215 -21.77 34.30 -13.24
N PRO A 216 -20.52 34.71 -12.96
CA PRO A 216 -20.20 35.57 -11.83
C PRO A 216 -21.07 36.84 -11.77
N HIS A 217 -21.66 37.24 -12.89
CA HIS A 217 -22.68 38.29 -13.06
C HIS A 217 -23.99 38.09 -12.28
N LYS A 218 -24.29 36.89 -11.78
CA LYS A 218 -25.52 36.56 -11.02
C LYS A 218 -25.29 36.37 -9.52
N LEU A 219 -24.04 36.37 -9.06
CA LEU A 219 -23.69 36.15 -7.66
C LEU A 219 -23.44 37.49 -6.94
N SER A 220 -23.90 37.59 -5.70
CA SER A 220 -23.55 38.71 -4.83
C SER A 220 -22.06 38.64 -4.44
N PRO A 221 -21.42 39.77 -4.11
CA PRO A 221 -20.01 39.79 -3.69
C PRO A 221 -19.67 38.79 -2.57
N ALA A 222 -20.58 38.58 -1.62
CA ALA A 222 -20.42 37.64 -0.50
C ALA A 222 -20.41 36.18 -0.99
N GLU A 223 -21.26 35.83 -1.96
CA GLU A 223 -21.32 34.51 -2.57
C GLU A 223 -20.10 34.23 -3.45
N ILE A 224 -19.61 35.25 -4.17
CA ILE A 224 -18.39 35.16 -4.99
C ILE A 224 -17.16 34.83 -4.13
N LEU A 225 -17.04 35.39 -2.92
CA LEU A 225 -15.96 35.06 -1.97
C LEU A 225 -16.27 33.84 -1.10
N GLY A 226 -17.52 33.37 -1.04
CA GLY A 226 -17.96 32.27 -0.18
C GLY A 226 -17.94 32.63 1.31
N VAL A 227 -18.28 33.88 1.63
CA VAL A 227 -18.33 34.40 3.01
C VAL A 227 -19.76 34.79 3.38
N ALA A 228 -20.06 34.83 4.68
CA ALA A 228 -21.34 35.33 5.16
C ALA A 228 -21.51 36.83 4.80
N PRO A 229 -22.73 37.33 4.56
CA PRO A 229 -22.98 38.75 4.29
C PRO A 229 -22.50 39.70 5.40
N ALA A 230 -22.31 39.19 6.62
CA ALA A 230 -21.81 39.91 7.79
C ALA A 230 -20.35 39.55 8.14
N ALA A 231 -19.58 39.00 7.20
CA ALA A 231 -18.20 38.57 7.45
C ALA A 231 -17.28 39.74 7.80
N THR A 232 -16.34 39.48 8.72
CA THR A 232 -15.36 40.47 9.16
C THR A 232 -14.28 40.70 8.09
N LEU A 233 -13.59 41.85 8.14
CA LEU A 233 -12.47 42.15 7.23
C LEU A 233 -11.38 41.06 7.22
N VAL A 234 -11.18 40.37 8.34
CA VAL A 234 -10.19 39.29 8.47
C VAL A 234 -10.65 38.06 7.67
N GLU A 235 -11.92 37.69 7.80
CA GLU A 235 -12.53 36.56 7.07
C GLU A 235 -12.60 36.82 5.57
N ILE A 236 -12.97 38.04 5.16
CA ILE A 236 -12.99 38.48 3.76
C ILE A 236 -11.60 38.33 3.13
N LYS A 237 -10.54 38.78 3.82
CA LYS A 237 -9.15 38.65 3.34
C LYS A 237 -8.69 37.20 3.25
N LEU A 238 -9.06 36.37 4.22
CA LEU A 238 -8.71 34.95 4.24
C LEU A 238 -9.38 34.18 3.10
N ALA A 239 -10.68 34.42 2.90
CA ALA A 239 -11.45 33.80 1.82
C ALA A 239 -10.94 34.20 0.43
N TYR A 240 -10.64 35.49 0.23
CA TYR A 240 -10.05 36.01 -1.00
C TYR A 240 -8.71 35.32 -1.35
N ARG A 241 -7.78 35.24 -0.39
CA ARG A 241 -6.47 34.57 -0.60
C ARG A 241 -6.62 33.11 -0.98
N LYS A 242 -7.59 32.41 -0.37
CA LYS A 242 -7.88 31.01 -0.67
C LYS A 242 -8.43 30.84 -2.09
N ARG A 243 -9.46 31.60 -2.45
CA ARG A 243 -10.14 31.53 -3.76
C ARG A 243 -9.21 31.93 -4.92
N ILE A 244 -8.37 32.97 -4.77
CA ILE A 244 -7.41 33.34 -5.81
C ILE A 244 -6.38 32.26 -6.08
N LYS A 245 -5.90 31.57 -5.03
CA LYS A 245 -4.97 30.45 -5.21
C LYS A 245 -5.63 29.27 -5.95
N GLU A 246 -6.94 29.12 -5.79
CA GLU A 246 -7.74 28.12 -6.49
C GLU A 246 -7.95 28.47 -7.97
N CYS A 247 -8.15 29.75 -8.29
CA CYS A 247 -8.49 30.25 -9.64
C CYS A 247 -7.31 30.92 -10.40
N HIS A 248 -6.08 30.91 -9.89
CA HIS A 248 -4.97 31.65 -10.50
C HIS A 248 -4.70 31.20 -11.96
N PRO A 249 -4.62 32.12 -12.94
CA PRO A 249 -4.47 31.79 -14.36
C PRO A 249 -3.23 30.95 -14.67
N ASP A 250 -2.15 31.09 -13.89
CA ASP A 250 -0.95 30.24 -14.02
C ASP A 250 -1.23 28.74 -13.85
N ARG A 251 -2.29 28.35 -13.12
CA ARG A 251 -2.68 26.94 -12.97
C ARG A 251 -3.41 26.39 -14.19
N PHE A 252 -3.88 27.27 -15.07
CA PHE A 252 -4.63 26.95 -16.28
C PHE A 252 -3.82 27.26 -17.55
N ALA A 253 -2.53 27.61 -17.42
CA ALA A 253 -1.65 27.95 -18.53
C ALA A 253 -1.44 26.81 -19.56
N THR A 254 -1.68 25.56 -19.15
CA THR A 254 -1.61 24.37 -20.02
C THR A 254 -2.98 23.84 -20.46
N MET A 255 -4.08 24.55 -20.14
CA MET A 255 -5.45 24.17 -20.50
C MET A 255 -5.92 24.87 -21.79
N ASP A 256 -7.06 24.43 -22.30
CA ASP A 256 -7.71 24.97 -23.49
C ASP A 256 -8.13 26.44 -23.33
N GLU A 257 -8.22 27.16 -24.45
CA GLU A 257 -8.44 28.62 -24.50
C GLU A 257 -9.73 29.04 -23.76
N GLN A 258 -10.77 28.21 -23.77
CA GLN A 258 -12.04 28.47 -23.09
C GLN A 258 -11.86 28.43 -21.55
N SER A 259 -11.11 27.47 -21.04
CA SER A 259 -10.79 27.36 -19.60
C SER A 259 -9.94 28.53 -19.10
N ARG A 260 -9.02 29.04 -19.93
CA ARG A 260 -8.22 30.23 -19.60
C ARG A 260 -9.08 31.49 -19.52
N ALA A 261 -9.93 31.73 -20.50
CA ALA A 261 -10.84 32.88 -20.52
C ALA A 261 -11.79 32.87 -19.31
N LEU A 262 -12.27 31.69 -18.92
CA LEU A 262 -13.14 31.53 -17.74
C LEU A 262 -12.38 31.82 -16.43
N ALA A 263 -11.15 31.34 -16.29
CA ALA A 263 -10.33 31.61 -15.11
C ALA A 263 -10.02 33.11 -14.95
N GLU A 264 -9.80 33.82 -16.05
CA GLU A 264 -9.63 35.28 -16.07
C GLU A 264 -10.90 36.02 -15.62
N GLU A 265 -12.06 35.61 -16.10
CA GLU A 265 -13.35 36.20 -15.72
C GLU A 265 -13.67 36.00 -14.24
N TRP A 266 -13.39 34.80 -13.71
CA TRP A 266 -13.53 34.51 -12.28
C TRP A 266 -12.55 35.29 -11.42
N THR A 267 -11.29 35.43 -11.86
CA THR A 267 -10.28 36.22 -11.15
C THR A 267 -10.68 37.70 -11.08
N LYS A 268 -11.19 38.25 -12.18
CA LYS A 268 -11.69 39.63 -12.22
C LYS A 268 -12.87 39.85 -11.26
N SER A 269 -13.79 38.88 -11.21
CA SER A 269 -14.97 38.93 -10.35
C SER A 269 -14.62 38.79 -8.87
N LEU A 270 -13.64 37.94 -8.53
CA LEU A 270 -13.10 37.81 -7.17
C LEU A 270 -12.46 39.10 -6.66
N ASN A 271 -11.71 39.81 -7.52
CA ASN A 271 -11.10 41.09 -7.18
C ASN A 271 -12.16 42.16 -6.89
N ALA A 272 -13.17 42.28 -7.76
CA ALA A 272 -14.27 43.24 -7.58
C ALA A 272 -15.11 42.95 -6.32
N ALA A 273 -15.37 41.68 -6.03
CA ALA A 273 -16.09 41.26 -4.83
C ALA A 273 -15.30 41.58 -3.55
N TYR A 274 -13.99 41.38 -3.57
CA TYR A 274 -13.12 41.73 -2.44
C TYR A 274 -13.09 43.24 -2.18
N GLU A 275 -12.95 44.07 -3.21
CA GLU A 275 -12.92 45.53 -3.05
C GLU A 275 -14.22 46.07 -2.46
N SER A 276 -15.37 45.62 -2.98
CA SER A 276 -16.69 46.06 -2.49
C SER A 276 -16.93 45.66 -1.04
N LEU A 277 -16.65 44.42 -0.66
CA LEU A 277 -16.85 43.94 0.71
C LEU A 277 -15.83 44.53 1.68
N ALA A 278 -14.58 44.71 1.26
CA ALA A 278 -13.57 45.37 2.08
C ALA A 278 -13.89 46.85 2.31
N ALA A 279 -14.51 47.54 1.34
CA ALA A 279 -15.00 48.90 1.52
C ALA A 279 -16.18 48.95 2.51
N GLN A 280 -17.18 48.08 2.35
CA GLN A 280 -18.34 48.01 3.25
C GLN A 280 -17.96 47.69 4.71
N ALA A 281 -17.07 46.71 4.90
CA ALA A 281 -16.63 46.32 6.23
C ALA A 281 -15.72 47.35 6.91
N ARG A 282 -15.10 48.26 6.16
CA ARG A 282 -14.38 49.43 6.71
C ARG A 282 -15.34 50.51 7.20
N THR A 283 -16.42 50.78 6.47
CA THR A 283 -17.44 51.78 6.84
C THR A 283 -18.27 51.36 8.05
N GLN A 284 -18.44 50.05 8.28
CA GLN A 284 -19.13 49.53 9.47
C GLN A 284 -18.25 49.49 10.73
N GLN A 285 -16.95 49.73 10.61
CA GLN A 285 -15.98 49.75 11.71
C GLN A 285 -15.50 51.17 12.08
N SER A 286 -15.94 52.20 11.35
CA SER A 286 -15.76 53.62 11.68
C SER A 286 -16.95 54.17 12.45
#